data_AF-A0A350JNB0-F1
#
_entry.id   AF-A0A350JNB0-F1
#
_cell.length_a   1.000
_cell.length_b   1.000
_cell.length_c   1.000
_cell.angle_alpha   90.00
_cell.angle_beta   90.00
_cell.angle_gamma   90.00
#
_symmetry.space_group_name_H-M   'P 1'
#
loop_
_entity.id
_entity.type
_entity.pdbx_description
1 polymer ?
#
loop_
_entity_poly.entity_id
_entity_poly.type
_entity_poly.pdbx_seq_one_letter_code
_entity_poly.pdbx_strand_id
1 'polypeptide(L)'
;FSDDLEFISLSGKRNKSGRNRIVPVSPYIRESLRPGRRTDNIFTATEEPYNACFFKTLWSRYKKQSKLLEANQTLYSFRHTGAIEVYKKTKDIAVVQQVMGHATMQVTLGYLRNLEVPVLRVEDMPKVNVQ
;
A
#
# COMPACT_ATOMS: atom_id res chain seq x y z
N PHE A 1 3.13 -2.37 -15.66
CA PHE A 1 2.54 -3.66 -15.25
C PHE A 1 3.28 -4.75 -15.98
N SER A 2 3.26 -5.98 -15.46
CA SER A 2 3.60 -7.17 -16.24
C SER A 2 2.61 -7.37 -17.38
N ASP A 3 2.98 -8.18 -18.38
CA ASP A 3 2.15 -8.38 -19.58
C ASP A 3 0.81 -9.08 -19.24
N ASP A 4 0.79 -9.90 -18.19
CA ASP A 4 -0.37 -10.58 -17.61
C ASP A 4 -1.12 -9.75 -16.53
N LEU A 5 -0.67 -8.50 -16.28
CA LEU A 5 -1.20 -7.58 -15.26
C LEU A 5 -1.15 -8.12 -13.83
N GLU A 6 -0.40 -9.18 -13.55
CA GLU A 6 -0.30 -9.79 -12.23
C GLU A 6 0.52 -8.98 -11.23
N PHE A 7 1.47 -8.17 -11.70
CA PHE A 7 2.28 -7.33 -10.83
C PHE A 7 2.67 -5.99 -11.44
N ILE A 8 2.97 -5.04 -10.55
CA ILE A 8 3.54 -3.74 -10.87
C ILE A 8 5.01 -3.79 -10.45
N SER A 9 5.92 -3.49 -11.38
CA SER A 9 7.35 -3.32 -11.10
C SER A 9 7.73 -1.84 -11.16
N LEU A 10 8.28 -1.32 -10.06
CA LEU A 10 8.80 0.03 -9.92
C LEU A 10 10.29 -0.05 -9.66
N SER A 11 11.10 0.41 -10.61
CA SER A 11 12.56 0.49 -10.43
C SER A 11 12.94 1.46 -9.32
N GLY A 12 14.10 1.24 -8.70
CA GLY A 12 14.65 2.09 -7.65
C GLY A 12 14.77 3.57 -8.03
N LYS A 13 15.06 3.87 -9.30
CA LYS A 13 15.11 5.26 -9.83
C LYS A 13 13.77 6.00 -9.72
N ARG A 14 12.65 5.28 -9.67
CA ARG A 14 11.29 5.83 -9.56
C ARG A 14 10.78 5.86 -8.12
N ASN A 15 11.57 5.36 -7.16
CA ASN A 15 11.19 5.25 -5.76
C ASN A 15 12.11 6.09 -4.89
N LYS A 16 11.55 6.80 -3.90
CA LYS A 16 12.32 7.61 -2.95
C LYS A 16 13.35 6.80 -2.13
N SER A 17 13.09 5.50 -1.94
CA SER A 17 14.00 4.59 -1.21
C SER A 17 15.15 4.05 -2.05
N GLY A 18 15.15 4.26 -3.38
CA GLY A 18 16.15 3.66 -4.28
C GLY A 18 16.00 2.14 -4.48
N ARG A 19 15.02 1.49 -3.85
CA ARG A 19 14.80 0.03 -3.94
C ARG A 19 13.81 -0.33 -5.03
N ASN A 20 14.08 -1.41 -5.75
CA ASN A 20 13.09 -2.01 -6.66
C ASN A 20 11.90 -2.51 -5.85
N ARG A 21 10.69 -2.31 -6.37
CA ARG A 21 9.45 -2.72 -5.72
C ARG A 21 8.59 -3.49 -6.72
N ILE A 22 8.20 -4.69 -6.33
CA ILE A 22 7.24 -5.52 -7.07
C ILE A 22 5.99 -5.65 -6.19
N VAL A 23 4.83 -5.31 -6.74
CA VAL A 23 3.55 -5.33 -6.02
C VAL A 23 2.57 -6.22 -6.79
N PRO A 24 2.05 -7.31 -6.20
CA PRO A 24 1.03 -8.11 -6.85
C PRO A 24 -0.28 -7.33 -6.97
N VAL A 25 -1.02 -7.59 -8.05
CA VAL A 25 -2.31 -6.98 -8.36
C VAL A 25 -3.41 -8.00 -8.09
N SER A 26 -4.40 -7.61 -7.28
CA SER A 26 -5.55 -8.46 -6.99
C SER A 26 -6.36 -8.76 -8.26
N PRO A 27 -6.90 -9.98 -8.43
CA PRO A 27 -7.83 -10.31 -9.52
C PRO A 27 -8.95 -9.29 -9.70
N TYR A 28 -9.54 -8.81 -8.59
CA TYR A 28 -10.58 -7.79 -8.60
C TYR A 28 -10.14 -6.48 -9.29
N ILE A 29 -8.89 -6.06 -9.10
CA ILE A 29 -8.36 -4.86 -9.76
C ILE A 29 -8.04 -5.16 -11.23
N ARG A 30 -7.54 -6.37 -11.54
CA ARG A 30 -7.23 -6.78 -12.92
C ARG A 30 -8.44 -6.67 -13.85
N GLU A 31 -9.64 -6.99 -13.37
CA GLU A 31 -10.89 -6.84 -14.13
C GLU A 31 -11.17 -5.38 -14.56
N SER A 32 -10.68 -4.40 -13.80
CA SER A 32 -10.86 -2.97 -14.10
C SER A 32 -9.70 -2.38 -14.92
N LEU A 33 -8.60 -3.12 -15.10
CA LEU A 33 -7.43 -2.64 -15.83
C LEU A 33 -7.62 -2.86 -17.33
N ARG A 34 -7.40 -1.81 -18.12
CA ARG A 34 -7.37 -1.87 -19.58
C ARG A 34 -5.93 -1.70 -20.05
N PRO A 35 -5.26 -2.75 -20.55
CA PRO A 35 -3.90 -2.63 -21.03
C PRO A 35 -3.87 -1.73 -22.28
N GLY A 36 -3.10 -0.65 -22.20
CA GLY A 36 -2.73 0.22 -23.32
C GLY A 36 -1.29 -0.02 -23.76
N ARG A 37 -0.67 0.96 -24.42
CA ARG A 37 0.78 0.92 -24.70
C ARG A 37 1.55 0.98 -23.39
N ARG A 38 2.79 0.48 -23.38
CA ARG A 38 3.66 0.51 -22.19
C ARG A 38 3.98 1.93 -21.69
N THR A 39 3.86 2.94 -22.57
CA THR A 39 4.06 4.36 -22.27
C THR A 39 2.78 5.05 -21.81
N ASP A 40 1.60 4.45 -22.01
CA ASP A 40 0.33 5.08 -21.66
C ASP A 40 0.13 5.09 -20.14
N ASN A 41 -0.42 6.20 -19.66
CA ASN A 41 -0.94 6.32 -18.32
C ASN A 41 -2.23 5.53 -18.16
N ILE A 42 -2.32 4.74 -17.09
CA ILE A 42 -3.44 3.82 -16.85
C ILE A 42 -4.79 4.51 -16.60
N PHE A 43 -4.80 5.79 -16.23
CA PHE A 43 -6.02 6.51 -15.90
C PHE A 43 -6.57 7.33 -17.07
N THR A 44 -5.71 7.76 -18.00
CA THR A 44 -6.09 8.53 -19.20
C THR A 44 -6.11 7.70 -20.47
N ALA A 45 -5.46 6.52 -20.47
CA ALA A 45 -5.19 5.72 -21.66
C ALA A 45 -4.42 6.47 -22.76
N THR A 46 -3.61 7.46 -22.36
CA THR A 46 -2.72 8.24 -23.22
C THR A 46 -1.37 8.42 -22.54
N GLU A 47 -0.33 8.85 -23.25
CA GLU A 47 1.00 9.11 -22.67
C GLU A 47 0.96 10.19 -21.56
N GLU A 48 0.03 11.13 -21.67
CA GLU A 48 -0.10 12.25 -20.74
C GLU A 48 -0.96 11.88 -19.50
N PRO A 49 -0.44 12.09 -18.28
CA PRO A 49 -1.22 11.89 -17.06
C PRO A 49 -2.24 13.03 -16.85
N TYR A 50 -3.22 12.79 -15.99
CA TYR A 50 -4.02 13.89 -15.44
C TYR A 50 -3.13 14.87 -14.63
N ASN A 51 -3.59 16.13 -14.55
CA ASN A 51 -2.92 17.14 -13.71
C ASN A 51 -2.83 16.70 -12.23
N ALA A 52 -1.85 17.24 -11.51
CA ALA A 52 -1.55 16.84 -10.13
C ALA A 52 -2.73 17.01 -9.14
N CYS A 53 -3.67 17.92 -9.42
CA CYS A 53 -4.83 18.17 -8.59
C CYS A 53 -6.05 17.30 -8.94
N PHE A 54 -6.01 16.53 -10.03
CA PHE A 54 -7.16 15.78 -10.53
C PHE A 54 -7.77 14.86 -9.47
N PHE A 55 -6.97 13.95 -8.89
CA PHE A 55 -7.46 13.01 -7.88
C PHE A 55 -7.86 13.71 -6.57
N LYS A 56 -7.20 14.82 -6.20
CA LYS A 56 -7.57 15.62 -5.03
C LYS A 56 -8.96 16.23 -5.20
N THR A 57 -9.23 16.77 -6.39
CA THR A 57 -10.53 17.36 -6.75
C THR A 57 -11.60 16.28 -6.82
N LEU A 58 -11.31 15.16 -7.48
CA LEU A 58 -12.23 14.02 -7.58
C LEU A 58 -12.61 13.48 -6.20
N TRP A 59 -11.61 13.25 -5.34
CA TRP A 59 -11.84 12.82 -3.96
C TRP A 59 -12.69 13.80 -3.17
N SER A 60 -12.43 15.11 -3.31
CA SER A 60 -13.22 16.15 -2.62
C SER A 60 -14.68 16.16 -3.05
N ARG A 61 -14.97 15.90 -4.33
CA ARG A 61 -16.34 15.76 -4.84
C ARG A 61 -17.00 14.50 -4.30
N TYR A 62 -16.31 13.35 -4.36
CA TYR A 62 -16.81 12.07 -3.83
C TYR A 62 -17.16 12.17 -2.34
N LYS A 63 -16.29 12.79 -1.53
CA LYS A 63 -16.53 13.00 -0.09
C LYS A 63 -17.83 13.76 0.21
N LYS A 64 -18.19 14.76 -0.61
CA LYS A 64 -19.41 15.56 -0.39
C LYS A 64 -20.69 14.77 -0.64
N GLN A 65 -20.63 13.71 -1.44
CA GLN A 65 -21.80 12.92 -1.86
C GLN A 65 -21.88 11.56 -1.18
N SER A 66 -20.75 11.05 -0.66
CA SER A 66 -20.69 9.75 -0.02
C SER A 66 -21.35 9.75 1.35
N LYS A 67 -22.15 8.71 1.61
CA LYS A 67 -22.70 8.40 2.94
C LYS A 67 -21.85 7.38 3.72
N LEU A 68 -20.83 6.83 3.09
CA LEU A 68 -19.99 5.76 3.65
C LEU A 68 -18.75 6.29 4.37
N LEU A 69 -18.34 7.52 4.07
CA LEU A 69 -17.12 8.09 4.61
C LEU A 69 -17.39 8.82 5.91
N GLU A 70 -16.54 8.58 6.91
CA GLU A 70 -16.52 9.33 8.16
C GLU A 70 -15.82 10.67 8.00
N ALA A 71 -16.03 11.56 8.97
CA ALA A 71 -15.32 12.82 9.05
C ALA A 71 -13.80 12.60 9.02
N ASN A 72 -13.08 13.49 8.32
CA ASN A 72 -11.62 13.48 8.20
C ASN A 72 -11.00 12.28 7.46
N GLN A 73 -11.79 11.37 6.88
CA GLN A 73 -11.23 10.34 6.01
C GLN A 73 -10.62 10.95 4.74
N THR A 74 -9.42 10.46 4.38
CA THR A 74 -8.66 10.90 3.21
C THR A 74 -8.25 9.71 2.35
N LEU A 75 -7.76 9.95 1.13
CA LEU A 75 -7.12 8.89 0.34
C LEU A 75 -5.98 8.21 1.08
N TYR A 76 -5.27 8.94 1.96
CA TYR A 76 -4.21 8.38 2.79
C TYR A 76 -4.74 7.43 3.88
N SER A 77 -5.98 7.64 4.36
CA SER A 77 -6.63 6.74 5.31
C SER A 77 -6.75 5.32 4.74
N PHE A 78 -7.09 5.17 3.46
CA PHE A 78 -7.12 3.84 2.81
C PHE A 78 -5.75 3.18 2.75
N ARG A 79 -4.70 3.95 2.48
CA ARG A 79 -3.32 3.43 2.51
C ARG A 79 -2.97 2.95 3.92
N HIS A 80 -3.41 3.66 4.95
CA HIS A 80 -3.19 3.25 6.33
C HIS A 80 -3.94 1.95 6.68
N THR A 81 -5.22 1.87 6.37
CA THR A 81 -6.01 0.65 6.53
C THR A 81 -5.39 -0.53 5.77
N GLY A 82 -4.92 -0.33 4.54
CA GLY A 82 -4.24 -1.37 3.77
C GLY A 82 -2.99 -1.92 4.48
N ALA A 83 -2.18 -1.07 5.10
CA ALA A 83 -1.02 -1.51 5.88
C ALA A 83 -1.42 -2.37 7.08
N ILE A 84 -2.48 -1.96 7.79
CA ILE A 84 -3.03 -2.67 8.93
C ILE A 84 -3.54 -4.06 8.50
N GLU A 85 -4.29 -4.15 7.42
CA GLU A 85 -4.83 -5.43 6.94
C GLU A 85 -3.74 -6.40 6.46
N VAL A 86 -2.69 -5.87 5.80
CA VAL A 86 -1.51 -6.68 5.46
C VAL A 86 -0.84 -7.22 6.72
N TYR A 87 -0.65 -6.38 7.75
CA TYR A 87 -0.06 -6.81 9.01
C TYR A 87 -0.94 -7.83 9.73
N LYS A 88 -2.26 -7.62 9.80
CA LYS A 88 -3.18 -8.58 10.42
C LYS A 88 -3.10 -9.96 9.78
N LYS A 89 -2.96 -10.02 8.45
CA LYS A 89 -2.85 -11.27 7.68
C LYS A 89 -1.48 -11.95 7.80
N THR A 90 -0.41 -11.18 7.79
CA THR A 90 0.96 -11.71 7.69
C THR A 90 1.67 -11.81 9.03
N LYS A 91 1.26 -10.98 10.00
CA LYS A 91 1.95 -10.73 11.27
C LYS A 91 3.43 -10.37 11.12
N ASP A 92 3.81 -9.87 9.94
CA ASP A 92 5.20 -9.54 9.59
C ASP A 92 5.31 -8.07 9.17
N ILE A 93 6.02 -7.29 9.97
CA ILE A 93 6.26 -5.86 9.73
C ILE A 93 7.15 -5.63 8.50
N ALA A 94 8.06 -6.55 8.18
CA ALA A 94 8.92 -6.46 7.00
C ALA A 94 8.09 -6.59 5.72
N VAL A 95 7.10 -7.48 5.70
CA VAL A 95 6.14 -7.58 4.58
C VAL A 95 5.37 -6.29 4.41
N VAL A 96 4.89 -5.69 5.52
CA VAL A 96 4.21 -4.39 5.46
C VAL A 96 5.14 -3.30 4.93
N GLN A 97 6.40 -3.25 5.39
CA GLN A 97 7.39 -2.29 4.90
C GLN A 97 7.59 -2.39 3.37
N GLN A 98 7.72 -3.62 2.86
CA GLN A 98 7.91 -3.91 1.44
C GLN A 98 6.68 -3.51 0.62
N VAL A 99 5.49 -3.93 1.06
CA VAL A 99 4.21 -3.60 0.40
C VAL A 99 4.00 -2.10 0.38
N MET A 100 4.32 -1.40 1.46
CA MET A 100 4.11 0.05 1.59
C MET A 100 5.22 0.90 0.96
N GLY A 101 6.38 0.31 0.66
CA GLY A 101 7.54 1.01 0.11
C GLY A 101 8.18 1.98 1.10
N HIS A 102 8.15 1.68 2.41
CA HIS A 102 8.73 2.53 3.43
C HIS A 102 10.26 2.37 3.49
N ALA A 103 10.98 3.49 3.57
CA ALA A 103 12.44 3.48 3.63
C ALA A 103 12.97 2.81 4.90
N THR A 104 12.27 2.99 6.02
CA THR A 104 12.68 2.47 7.33
C THR A 104 11.52 1.78 8.03
N MET A 105 11.85 0.86 8.96
CA MET A 105 10.86 0.14 9.76
C MET A 105 10.11 1.08 10.71
N GLN A 106 10.74 2.17 11.17
CA GLN A 106 10.13 3.17 12.03
C GLN A 106 8.93 3.85 11.37
N VAL A 107 9.01 4.12 10.05
CA VAL A 107 7.87 4.65 9.30
C VAL A 107 6.73 3.63 9.28
N THR A 108 7.02 2.34 9.09
CA THR A 108 6.02 1.27 9.14
C THR A 108 5.41 1.11 10.52
N LEU A 109 6.20 1.18 11.60
CA LEU A 109 5.71 1.13 12.97
C LEU A 109 4.74 2.28 13.27
N GLY A 110 4.96 3.46 12.67
CA GLY A 110 4.01 4.57 12.73
C GLY A 110 2.60 4.21 12.23
N TYR A 111 2.49 3.30 11.26
CA TYR A 111 1.21 2.81 10.76
C TYR A 111 0.53 1.79 11.69
N LEU A 112 1.31 1.13 12.55
CA LEU A 112 0.84 0.04 13.41
C LEU A 112 0.64 0.46 14.86
N ARG A 113 0.92 1.72 15.24
CA ARG A 113 0.83 2.20 16.64
C ARG A 113 -0.51 1.95 17.32
N ASN A 114 -1.59 1.90 16.54
CA ASN A 114 -2.94 1.67 17.06
C ASN A 114 -3.37 0.20 16.98
N LEU A 115 -2.53 -0.69 16.43
CA LEU A 115 -2.69 -2.11 16.73
C LEU A 115 -2.09 -2.36 18.10
N GLU A 116 -2.83 -3.10 18.91
CA GLU A 116 -2.33 -3.75 20.11
C GLU A 116 -1.23 -4.74 19.69
N VAL A 117 -0.01 -4.22 19.47
CA VAL A 117 1.17 -5.07 19.27
C VAL A 117 1.32 -5.86 20.57
N PRO A 118 1.34 -7.20 20.52
CA PRO A 118 1.44 -8.01 21.72
C PRO A 118 2.65 -7.59 22.54
N VAL A 119 2.44 -7.34 23.83
CA VAL A 119 3.54 -7.09 24.77
C VAL A 119 4.27 -8.41 24.95
N LEU A 120 5.60 -8.40 24.73
CA LEU A 120 6.46 -9.57 24.92
C LEU A 120 6.28 -10.13 26.34
N ARG A 121 5.82 -11.37 26.44
CA ARG A 121 5.65 -12.07 27.71
C ARG A 121 6.83 -13.00 27.95
N VAL A 122 7.03 -13.38 29.22
CA VAL A 122 8.06 -14.37 29.59
C VAL A 122 7.86 -15.69 28.85
N GLU A 123 6.61 -16.04 28.58
CA GLU A 123 6.18 -17.25 27.85
C GLU A 123 6.55 -17.22 26.35
N ASP A 124 6.83 -16.05 25.79
CA ASP A 124 7.32 -15.88 24.41
C ASP A 124 8.85 -16.02 24.31
N MET A 125 9.57 -16.01 25.44
CA MET A 125 11.02 -16.14 25.46
C MET A 125 11.45 -17.56 25.13
N PRO A 126 12.59 -17.74 24.43
CA PRO A 126 13.10 -19.07 24.14
C PRO A 126 13.37 -19.84 25.43
N LYS A 127 12.83 -21.06 25.52
CA LYS A 127 13.16 -21.97 26.61
C LYS A 127 14.58 -22.49 26.40
N VAL A 128 15.52 -21.97 27.18
CA VAL A 128 16.91 -22.47 27.16
C VAL A 128 16.94 -23.73 28.01
N ASN A 129 17.02 -24.90 27.35
CA ASN A 129 17.38 -26.14 28.04
C ASN A 129 18.89 -26.07 28.29
N VAL A 130 19.28 -25.64 29.48
CA VAL A 130 20.67 -25.76 29.92
C VAL A 130 20.91 -27.23 30.24
N GLN A 131 21.72 -27.91 29.42
CA GLN A 131 22.30 -29.23 29.72
C GLN A 131 23.60 -29.05 30.50
#